data_AF-A0A4Q3WQI5-F1
#
_entry.id   AF-A0A4Q3WQI5-F1
#
_cell.length_a   1.000
_cell.length_b   1.000
_cell.length_c   1.000
_cell.angle_alpha   90.00
_cell.angle_beta   90.00
_cell.angle_gamma   90.00
#
_symmetry.space_group_name_H-M   'P 1'
#
loop_
_entity.id
_entity.type
_entity.pdbx_description
1 polymer ?
#
loop_
_entity_poly.entity_id
_entity_poly.type
_entity_poly.pdbx_seq_one_letter_code
_entity_poly.pdbx_strand_id
1 'polypeptide(L)'
;MSFDLQVNGYGGVDFNSNALTSASLESACLQLQQDGVSGCLLTLITDDTGALESRLKRLVSLRESSELVRQMIVGFHIEGPFINETTGFRGTHPLEHIVPAKIDAAKSLLEAGNGLVRLVTLAPERDPGFATTRFLSENGVRIAAGHCDASLEELRGAIDAGLSLFTHLGNGCPLSLDRHDNIIQRALSLRDELWLCFIADGVHVPFFALKNYMDAAGLERCIIVTDAIAPAGLGPGRFSLGQIELEIGA
;
A
#
# COMPACT_ATOMS: atom_id res chain seq x y z
N MET A 1 5.95 -3.28 -20.50
CA MET A 1 5.72 -4.14 -19.31
C MET A 1 5.38 -3.22 -18.16
N SER A 2 4.41 -3.59 -17.32
CA SER A 2 3.93 -2.77 -16.20
C SER A 2 4.70 -3.06 -14.91
N PHE A 3 4.70 -2.10 -13.99
CA PHE A 3 5.23 -2.27 -12.64
C PHE A 3 4.11 -1.96 -11.64
N ASP A 4 3.94 -2.81 -10.62
CA ASP A 4 2.88 -2.64 -9.63
C ASP A 4 3.43 -2.24 -8.26
N LEU A 5 3.02 -1.11 -7.72
CA LEU A 5 3.52 -0.63 -6.42
C LEU A 5 2.82 -1.28 -5.22
N GLN A 6 1.72 -2.02 -5.42
CA GLN A 6 0.92 -2.52 -4.31
C GLN A 6 0.28 -3.87 -4.63
N VAL A 7 0.87 -4.95 -4.08
CA VAL A 7 0.40 -6.34 -4.26
C VAL A 7 0.50 -7.11 -2.95
N ASN A 8 -0.65 -7.46 -2.37
CA ASN A 8 -0.77 -8.21 -1.12
C ASN A 8 -0.79 -9.73 -1.34
N GLY A 9 -1.16 -10.18 -2.54
CA GLY A 9 -1.19 -11.58 -2.93
C GLY A 9 -1.64 -11.77 -4.39
N TYR A 10 -1.43 -12.97 -4.92
CA TYR A 10 -1.81 -13.32 -6.29
C TYR A 10 -1.92 -14.83 -6.49
N GLY A 11 -2.80 -15.29 -7.37
CA GLY A 11 -2.86 -16.70 -7.80
C GLY A 11 -3.15 -17.70 -6.68
N GLY A 12 -3.96 -17.30 -5.70
CA GLY A 12 -4.28 -18.06 -4.49
C GLY A 12 -3.25 -17.95 -3.37
N VAL A 13 -2.21 -17.13 -3.53
CA VAL A 13 -1.12 -17.00 -2.57
C VAL A 13 -1.22 -15.66 -1.85
N ASP A 14 -1.42 -15.71 -0.53
CA ASP A 14 -1.35 -14.55 0.36
C ASP A 14 0.09 -14.31 0.80
N PHE A 15 0.65 -13.14 0.47
CA PHE A 15 2.02 -12.79 0.82
C PHE A 15 2.19 -12.43 2.30
N ASN A 16 1.10 -12.08 2.98
CA ASN A 16 1.11 -11.79 4.42
C ASN A 16 1.00 -13.05 5.29
N SER A 17 0.67 -14.20 4.69
CA SER A 17 0.56 -15.47 5.40
C SER A 17 1.88 -15.93 6.02
N ASN A 18 1.84 -16.36 7.28
CA ASN A 18 2.96 -17.02 7.95
C ASN A 18 3.31 -18.38 7.35
N ALA A 19 2.40 -18.97 6.56
CA ALA A 19 2.61 -20.24 5.86
C ALA A 19 3.18 -20.07 4.44
N LEU A 20 3.47 -18.83 3.99
CA LEU A 20 4.03 -18.58 2.66
C LEU A 20 5.40 -19.28 2.49
N THR A 21 5.51 -20.08 1.44
CA THR A 21 6.71 -20.85 1.06
C THR A 21 7.39 -20.26 -0.18
N SER A 22 8.64 -20.66 -0.43
CA SER A 22 9.35 -20.27 -1.67
C SER A 22 8.62 -20.76 -2.92
N ALA A 23 8.16 -22.01 -2.92
CA ALA A 23 7.45 -22.60 -4.06
C ALA A 23 6.12 -21.88 -4.36
N SER A 24 5.34 -21.52 -3.34
CA SER A 24 4.11 -20.76 -3.54
C SER A 24 4.41 -19.33 -4.02
N LEU A 25 5.43 -18.67 -3.46
CA LEU A 25 5.82 -17.33 -3.89
C LEU A 25 6.31 -17.30 -5.34
N GLU A 26 7.11 -18.28 -5.74
CA GLU A 26 7.58 -18.44 -7.11
C GLU A 26 6.43 -18.70 -8.08
N SER A 27 5.46 -19.54 -7.71
CA SER A 27 4.24 -19.77 -8.49
C SER A 27 3.44 -18.47 -8.70
N ALA A 28 3.27 -17.65 -7.66
CA ALA A 28 2.59 -16.36 -7.76
C ALA A 28 3.35 -15.38 -8.66
N CYS A 29 4.69 -15.33 -8.54
CA CYS A 29 5.54 -14.49 -9.40
C CYS A 29 5.43 -14.90 -10.88
N LEU A 30 5.37 -16.20 -11.17
CA LEU A 30 5.18 -16.70 -12.53
C LEU A 30 3.83 -16.27 -13.11
N GLN A 31 2.75 -16.34 -12.33
CA GLN A 31 1.42 -15.91 -12.75
C GLN A 31 1.37 -14.39 -13.00
N LEU A 32 1.91 -13.58 -12.08
CA LEU A 32 2.05 -12.13 -12.28
C LEU A 32 2.80 -11.80 -13.59
N GLN A 33 3.89 -12.53 -13.87
CA GLN A 33 4.65 -12.36 -15.11
C GLN A 33 3.83 -12.73 -16.35
N GLN A 34 3.06 -13.82 -16.29
CA GLN A 34 2.16 -14.24 -17.37
C GLN A 34 1.06 -13.21 -17.66
N ASP A 35 0.62 -12.49 -16.62
CA ASP A 35 -0.35 -11.39 -16.72
C ASP A 35 0.29 -10.04 -17.10
N GLY A 36 1.59 -10.05 -17.46
CA GLY A 36 2.27 -8.91 -18.08
C GLY A 36 2.96 -7.94 -17.11
N VAL A 37 2.99 -8.27 -15.82
CA VAL A 37 3.73 -7.52 -14.79
C VAL A 37 5.22 -7.84 -14.91
N SER A 38 6.08 -6.82 -14.96
CA SER A 38 7.54 -6.99 -14.99
C SER A 38 8.19 -6.96 -13.61
N GLY A 39 7.46 -6.48 -12.61
CA GLY A 39 7.88 -6.47 -11.22
C GLY A 39 6.87 -5.74 -10.37
N CYS A 40 6.96 -5.95 -9.06
CA CYS A 40 6.10 -5.29 -8.09
C CYS A 40 6.83 -5.00 -6.78
N LEU A 41 6.15 -4.23 -5.93
CA LEU A 41 6.41 -4.24 -4.49
C LEU A 41 5.44 -5.23 -3.83
N LEU A 42 6.00 -6.15 -3.06
CA LEU A 42 5.20 -7.02 -2.21
C LEU A 42 4.76 -6.21 -0.99
N THR A 43 3.44 -6.11 -0.80
CA THR A 43 2.84 -5.25 0.22
C THR A 43 2.56 -6.01 1.50
N LEU A 44 3.06 -5.46 2.61
CA LEU A 44 2.72 -5.89 3.96
C LEU A 44 1.70 -4.93 4.54
N ILE A 45 0.59 -5.46 5.06
CA ILE A 45 -0.46 -4.67 5.72
C ILE A 45 -0.24 -4.57 7.24
N THR A 46 -0.90 -3.61 7.89
CA THR A 46 -0.88 -3.43 9.36
C THR A 46 -1.01 -4.76 10.12
N ASP A 47 -0.06 -4.98 11.02
CA ASP A 47 0.00 -6.12 11.93
C ASP A 47 0.86 -5.68 13.14
N ASP A 48 0.98 -6.53 14.17
CA ASP A 48 1.91 -6.30 15.28
C ASP A 48 3.32 -5.97 14.74
N THR A 49 3.99 -4.98 15.31
CA THR A 49 5.29 -4.50 14.79
C THR A 49 6.34 -5.62 14.81
N GLY A 50 6.36 -6.47 15.84
CA GLY A 50 7.25 -7.62 15.90
C GLY A 50 6.92 -8.69 14.86
N ALA A 51 5.63 -8.89 14.59
CA ALA A 51 5.17 -9.76 13.49
C ALA A 51 5.59 -9.23 12.12
N LEU A 52 5.45 -7.91 11.88
CA LEU A 52 5.92 -7.25 10.65
C LEU A 52 7.42 -7.41 10.46
N GLU A 53 8.23 -7.18 11.50
CA GLU A 53 9.68 -7.38 11.44
C GLU A 53 10.05 -8.82 11.10
N SER A 54 9.41 -9.79 11.76
CA SER A 54 9.62 -11.22 11.49
C SER A 54 9.25 -11.58 10.05
N ARG A 55 8.12 -11.06 9.56
CA ARG A 55 7.64 -11.25 8.19
C ARG A 55 8.60 -10.64 7.18
N LEU A 56 9.08 -9.42 7.40
CA LEU A 56 10.07 -8.77 6.54
C LEU A 56 11.35 -9.61 6.44
N LYS A 57 11.94 -10.04 7.56
CA LYS A 57 13.16 -10.88 7.57
C LYS A 57 12.96 -12.18 6.77
N ARG A 58 11.79 -12.81 6.92
CA ARG A 58 11.42 -14.00 6.16
C ARG A 58 11.27 -13.70 4.67
N LEU A 59 10.62 -12.61 4.30
CA LEU A 59 10.42 -12.20 2.91
C LEU A 59 11.73 -11.82 2.22
N VAL A 60 12.66 -11.16 2.93
CA VAL A 60 14.04 -10.94 2.44
C VAL A 60 14.67 -12.28 2.04
N SER A 61 14.53 -13.31 2.88
CA SER A 61 15.08 -14.64 2.61
C SER A 61 14.37 -15.36 1.47
N LEU A 62 13.03 -15.29 1.42
CA LEU A 62 12.22 -15.89 0.36
C LEU A 62 12.46 -15.24 -1.00
N ARG A 63 12.69 -13.92 -1.04
CA ARG A 63 13.02 -13.20 -2.27
C ARG A 63 14.26 -13.76 -2.96
N GLU A 64 15.24 -14.19 -2.17
CA GLU A 64 16.50 -14.74 -2.67
C GLU A 64 16.41 -16.23 -3.06
N SER A 65 15.24 -16.87 -2.89
CA SER A 65 15.06 -18.30 -3.13
C SER A 65 15.10 -18.69 -4.61
N SER A 66 14.78 -17.76 -5.53
CA SER A 66 14.93 -18.00 -6.97
C SER A 66 15.18 -16.69 -7.74
N GLU A 67 15.76 -16.82 -8.94
CA GLU A 67 16.01 -15.67 -9.80
C GLU A 67 14.71 -14.98 -10.24
N LEU A 68 13.67 -15.76 -10.54
CA LEU A 68 12.36 -15.22 -10.91
C LEU A 68 11.78 -14.36 -9.78
N VAL A 69 11.80 -14.85 -8.54
CA VAL A 69 11.27 -14.09 -7.39
C VAL A 69 12.10 -12.82 -7.17
N ARG A 70 13.43 -12.88 -7.29
CA ARG A 70 14.30 -11.70 -7.17
C ARG A 70 13.98 -10.63 -8.22
N GLN A 71 13.70 -11.05 -9.45
CA GLN A 71 13.35 -10.16 -10.55
C GLN A 71 11.95 -9.55 -10.37
N MET A 72 10.97 -10.37 -10.00
CA MET A 72 9.57 -9.94 -9.86
C MET A 72 9.34 -9.10 -8.60
N ILE A 73 9.89 -9.47 -7.45
CA ILE A 73 9.73 -8.71 -6.21
C ILE A 73 10.91 -7.75 -6.08
N VAL A 74 10.74 -6.49 -6.48
CA VAL A 74 11.84 -5.50 -6.49
C VAL A 74 12.08 -4.88 -5.10
N GLY A 75 11.10 -5.02 -4.21
CA GLY A 75 11.20 -4.65 -2.80
C GLY A 75 9.87 -4.79 -2.10
N PHE A 76 9.76 -4.13 -0.95
CA PHE A 76 8.59 -4.17 -0.07
C PHE A 76 7.92 -2.82 0.03
N HIS A 77 6.61 -2.85 0.05
CA HIS A 77 5.73 -1.77 0.45
C HIS A 77 5.18 -2.11 1.83
N ILE A 78 5.29 -1.21 2.79
CA ILE A 78 4.65 -1.37 4.11
C ILE A 78 3.45 -0.42 4.16
N GLU A 79 2.24 -0.97 4.19
CA GLU A 79 0.99 -0.24 4.28
C GLU A 79 0.49 -0.25 5.73
N GLY A 80 0.82 0.81 6.46
CA GLY A 80 0.69 0.85 7.92
C GLY A 80 1.96 0.38 8.64
N PRO A 81 1.93 0.20 9.97
CA PRO A 81 0.79 0.33 10.87
C PRO A 81 0.46 1.78 11.28
N PHE A 82 1.19 2.76 10.72
CA PHE A 82 1.13 4.18 11.08
C PHE A 82 -0.05 4.94 10.45
N ILE A 83 -1.25 4.37 10.51
CA ILE A 83 -2.45 4.86 9.82
C ILE A 83 -3.50 5.38 10.81
N ASN A 84 -4.58 5.96 10.29
CA ASN A 84 -5.68 6.48 11.10
C ASN A 84 -6.60 5.33 11.56
N GLU A 85 -6.81 5.19 12.88
CA GLU A 85 -7.67 4.13 13.45
C GLU A 85 -9.18 4.32 13.22
N THR A 86 -9.60 5.48 12.74
CA THR A 86 -11.02 5.80 12.59
C THR A 86 -11.67 4.91 11.54
N THR A 87 -12.86 4.40 11.86
CA THR A 87 -13.67 3.57 10.95
C THR A 87 -13.87 4.26 9.60
N GLY A 88 -13.66 3.51 8.52
CA GLY A 88 -13.61 4.05 7.16
C GLY A 88 -12.17 4.31 6.72
N PHE A 89 -11.44 5.16 7.44
CA PHE A 89 -10.05 5.47 7.11
C PHE A 89 -9.12 4.27 7.24
N ARG A 90 -9.22 3.50 8.33
CA ARG A 90 -8.40 2.29 8.48
C ARG A 90 -8.69 1.18 7.46
N GLY A 91 -9.84 1.21 6.76
CA GLY A 91 -10.25 0.13 5.87
C GLY A 91 -10.29 -1.24 6.57
N THR A 92 -9.62 -2.23 5.98
CA THR A 92 -9.53 -3.61 6.46
C THR A 92 -8.42 -3.83 7.48
N HIS A 93 -7.61 -2.81 7.81
CA HIS A 93 -6.48 -2.95 8.71
C HIS A 93 -6.94 -3.23 10.15
N PRO A 94 -6.31 -4.19 10.87
CA PRO A 94 -6.69 -4.56 12.23
C PRO A 94 -6.44 -3.42 13.21
N LEU A 95 -7.50 -3.03 13.93
CA LEU A 95 -7.51 -1.85 14.81
C LEU A 95 -6.47 -1.96 15.93
N GLU A 96 -6.36 -3.15 16.50
CA GLU A 96 -5.47 -3.49 17.61
C GLU A 96 -3.99 -3.32 17.28
N HIS A 97 -3.63 -3.24 16.00
CA HIS A 97 -2.25 -3.11 15.54
C HIS A 97 -1.93 -1.73 14.96
N ILE A 98 -2.92 -0.84 14.86
CA ILE A 98 -2.70 0.54 14.40
C ILE A 98 -2.02 1.33 15.53
N VAL A 99 -0.90 1.96 15.22
CA VAL A 99 -0.09 2.72 16.19
C VAL A 99 0.38 4.05 15.58
N PRO A 100 0.61 5.11 16.38
CA PRO A 100 1.23 6.34 15.87
C PRO A 100 2.62 6.08 15.27
N ALA A 101 2.99 6.86 14.26
CA ALA A 101 4.32 6.78 13.67
C ALA A 101 5.39 7.15 14.70
N LYS A 102 6.46 6.33 14.74
CA LYS A 102 7.63 6.55 15.59
C LYS A 102 8.88 6.16 14.80
N ILE A 103 9.92 6.99 14.90
CA ILE A 103 11.22 6.73 14.26
C ILE A 103 11.76 5.36 14.65
N ASP A 104 11.72 4.99 15.93
CA ASP A 104 12.24 3.70 16.40
C ASP A 104 11.54 2.51 15.72
N ALA A 105 10.21 2.57 15.59
CA ALA A 105 9.45 1.52 14.92
C ALA A 105 9.78 1.48 13.41
N ALA A 106 9.82 2.63 12.75
CA ALA A 106 10.20 2.71 11.34
C ALA A 106 11.63 2.18 11.10
N LYS A 107 12.57 2.53 11.98
CA LYS A 107 13.95 2.06 11.94
C LYS A 107 14.02 0.53 12.04
N SER A 108 13.33 -0.08 13.00
CA SER A 108 13.29 -1.55 13.12
C SER A 108 12.72 -2.21 11.87
N LEU A 109 11.69 -1.63 11.24
CA LEU A 109 11.15 -2.13 9.97
C LEU A 109 12.15 -2.02 8.82
N LEU A 110 12.89 -0.91 8.70
CA LEU A 110 13.94 -0.77 7.68
C LEU A 110 15.08 -1.77 7.88
N GLU A 111 15.52 -1.96 9.13
CA GLU A 111 16.53 -2.95 9.50
C GLU A 111 16.07 -4.38 9.15
N ALA A 112 14.82 -4.73 9.49
CA ALA A 112 14.23 -6.01 9.17
C ALA A 112 14.08 -6.25 7.65
N GLY A 113 13.79 -5.21 6.89
CA GLY A 113 13.69 -5.27 5.43
C GLY A 113 15.04 -5.26 4.71
N ASN A 114 16.17 -5.12 5.40
CA ASN A 114 17.53 -5.23 4.85
C ASN A 114 17.74 -4.43 3.55
N GLY A 115 17.29 -3.17 3.53
CA GLY A 115 17.41 -2.27 2.37
C GLY A 115 16.43 -2.52 1.22
N LEU A 116 15.46 -3.44 1.39
CA LEU A 116 14.42 -3.74 0.40
C LEU A 116 13.10 -3.02 0.65
N VAL A 117 12.92 -2.31 1.77
CA VAL A 117 11.75 -1.43 1.94
C VAL A 117 11.88 -0.25 0.98
N ARG A 118 10.92 -0.10 0.08
CA ARG A 118 10.91 0.94 -0.97
C ARG A 118 9.83 1.98 -0.77
N LEU A 119 8.70 1.57 -0.19
CA LEU A 119 7.52 2.40 -0.01
C LEU A 119 6.93 2.17 1.39
N VAL A 120 6.53 3.25 2.05
CA VAL A 120 5.74 3.19 3.30
C VAL A 120 4.51 4.06 3.12
N THR A 121 3.33 3.50 3.42
CA THR A 121 2.08 4.25 3.55
C THR A 121 1.81 4.56 5.01
N LEU A 122 1.56 5.83 5.31
CA LEU A 122 1.22 6.31 6.64
C LEU A 122 0.15 7.41 6.57
N ALA A 123 -0.49 7.68 7.70
CA ALA A 123 -1.37 8.81 7.90
C ALA A 123 -0.56 10.01 8.44
N PRO A 124 -0.44 11.13 7.71
CA PRO A 124 0.34 12.28 8.15
C PRO A 124 -0.06 12.83 9.53
N GLU A 125 -1.35 12.85 9.85
CA GLU A 125 -1.88 13.27 11.16
C GLU A 125 -1.49 12.32 12.30
N ARG A 126 -0.93 11.15 11.98
CA ARG A 126 -0.43 10.14 12.92
C ARG A 126 1.09 10.14 13.04
N ASP A 127 1.80 11.09 12.42
CA ASP A 127 3.25 11.26 12.49
C ASP A 127 3.61 12.59 13.17
N PRO A 128 3.78 12.62 14.51
CA PRO A 128 4.07 13.84 15.25
C PRO A 128 5.28 14.59 14.69
N GLY A 129 5.06 15.81 14.20
CA GLY A 129 6.09 16.65 13.61
C GLY A 129 6.68 16.12 12.29
N PHE A 130 6.00 15.17 11.64
CA PHE A 130 6.44 14.51 10.41
C PHE A 130 7.83 13.86 10.52
N ALA A 131 8.21 13.49 11.75
CA ALA A 131 9.56 13.06 12.08
C ALA A 131 9.89 11.70 11.46
N THR A 132 8.90 10.80 11.42
CA THR A 132 9.04 9.48 10.81
C THR A 132 9.13 9.59 9.29
N THR A 133 8.31 10.45 8.69
CA THR A 133 8.33 10.76 7.25
C THR A 133 9.70 11.28 6.83
N ARG A 134 10.26 12.26 7.56
CA ARG A 134 11.60 12.81 7.31
C ARG A 134 12.67 11.73 7.41
N PHE A 135 12.65 10.95 8.48
CA PHE A 135 13.59 9.84 8.68
C PHE A 135 13.54 8.83 7.52
N LEU A 136 12.34 8.40 7.09
CA LEU A 136 12.17 7.46 5.98
C LEU A 136 12.72 8.05 4.67
N SER A 137 12.44 9.33 4.41
CA SER A 137 12.90 10.03 3.21
C SER A 137 14.43 10.13 3.15
N GLU A 138 15.06 10.50 4.27
CA GLU A 138 16.53 10.57 4.41
C GLU A 138 17.20 9.20 4.23
N ASN A 139 16.48 8.10 4.48
CA ASN A 139 16.94 6.73 4.25
C ASN A 139 16.55 6.18 2.87
N GLY A 140 16.09 7.04 1.94
CA GLY A 140 15.82 6.67 0.55
C GLY A 140 14.52 5.91 0.32
N VAL A 141 13.62 5.90 1.30
CA VAL A 141 12.30 5.26 1.20
C VAL A 141 11.29 6.27 0.68
N ARG A 142 10.40 5.84 -0.23
CA ARG A 142 9.27 6.66 -0.67
C ARG A 142 8.15 6.60 0.35
N ILE A 143 7.45 7.71 0.55
CA ILE A 143 6.36 7.82 1.50
C ILE A 143 5.09 8.19 0.75
N ALA A 144 4.03 7.43 1.01
CA ALA A 144 2.68 7.70 0.54
C ALA A 144 1.76 8.07 1.71
N ALA A 145 0.90 9.06 1.50
CA ALA A 145 -0.23 9.28 2.40
C ALA A 145 -1.33 8.28 2.04
N GLY A 146 -2.01 7.74 3.04
CA GLY A 146 -3.11 6.80 2.83
C GLY A 146 -3.73 6.42 4.16
N HIS A 147 -4.96 5.90 4.13
CA HIS A 147 -5.70 5.56 5.34
C HIS A 147 -5.69 6.71 6.36
N CYS A 148 -6.01 7.91 5.88
CA CYS A 148 -5.78 9.16 6.60
C CYS A 148 -6.90 10.18 6.35
N ASP A 149 -7.01 11.15 7.25
CA ASP A 149 -7.89 12.30 7.16
C ASP A 149 -7.11 13.62 7.33
N ALA A 150 -5.83 13.60 6.96
CA ALA A 150 -4.91 14.72 7.11
C ALA A 150 -5.46 16.02 6.50
N SER A 151 -5.37 17.09 7.28
CA SER A 151 -5.60 18.46 6.83
C SER A 151 -4.62 18.88 5.74
N LEU A 152 -4.92 19.97 5.03
CA LEU A 152 -3.98 20.53 4.05
C LEU A 152 -2.65 20.94 4.69
N GLU A 153 -2.68 21.46 5.92
CA GLU A 153 -1.46 21.83 6.64
C GLU A 153 -0.61 20.59 6.97
N GLU A 154 -1.24 19.49 7.41
CA GLU A 154 -0.55 18.23 7.68
C GLU A 154 0.02 17.59 6.40
N LEU A 155 -0.75 17.59 5.30
CA LEU A 155 -0.27 17.08 4.02
C LEU A 155 0.93 17.90 3.51
N ARG A 156 0.87 19.23 3.57
CA ARG A 156 1.99 20.10 3.16
C ARG A 156 3.20 19.90 4.05
N GLY A 157 3.01 19.83 5.37
CA GLY A 157 4.10 19.57 6.30
C GLY A 157 4.77 18.20 6.06
N ALA A 158 3.99 17.18 5.70
CA ALA A 158 4.52 15.88 5.30
C ALA A 158 5.23 15.93 3.94
N ILE A 159 4.74 16.70 2.96
CA ILE A 159 5.42 16.94 1.68
C ILE A 159 6.79 17.59 1.92
N ASP A 160 6.85 18.62 2.76
CA ASP A 160 8.10 19.28 3.18
C ASP A 160 9.05 18.32 3.94
N ALA A 161 8.52 17.23 4.50
CA ALA A 161 9.27 16.16 5.13
C ALA A 161 9.64 15.01 4.17
N GLY A 162 9.15 15.01 2.93
CA GLY A 162 9.50 14.02 1.89
C GLY A 162 8.37 13.10 1.43
N LEU A 163 7.12 13.33 1.87
CA LEU A 163 5.93 12.70 1.29
C LEU A 163 5.83 13.02 -0.20
N SER A 164 5.58 12.01 -1.04
CA SER A 164 5.54 12.21 -2.50
C SER A 164 4.46 11.42 -3.21
N LEU A 165 3.72 10.57 -2.51
CA LEU A 165 2.66 9.74 -3.09
C LEU A 165 1.38 9.81 -2.25
N PHE A 166 0.27 9.39 -2.85
CA PHE A 166 -0.97 9.06 -2.18
C PHE A 166 -1.41 7.65 -2.58
N THR A 167 -1.61 6.76 -1.61
CA THR A 167 -2.03 5.36 -1.82
C THR A 167 -3.52 5.30 -2.19
N HIS A 168 -3.84 4.52 -3.23
CA HIS A 168 -5.19 4.16 -3.72
C HIS A 168 -6.30 5.22 -3.51
N LEU A 169 -6.05 6.46 -3.94
CA LEU A 169 -6.91 7.62 -3.68
C LEU A 169 -8.40 7.33 -3.99
N GLY A 170 -9.25 7.61 -3.01
CA GLY A 170 -10.68 7.29 -3.03
C GLY A 170 -11.04 6.05 -2.21
N ASN A 171 -10.04 5.25 -1.82
CA ASN A 171 -10.16 4.12 -0.89
C ASN A 171 -9.58 4.48 0.47
N GLY A 172 -9.73 3.59 1.46
CA GLY A 172 -9.34 3.90 2.85
C GLY A 172 -10.01 5.18 3.34
N CYS A 173 -11.29 5.35 3.02
CA CYS A 173 -12.12 6.51 3.33
C CYS A 173 -13.51 6.04 3.82
N PRO A 174 -14.16 6.77 4.74
CA PRO A 174 -15.55 6.50 5.12
C PRO A 174 -16.54 6.60 3.95
N LEU A 175 -17.65 5.85 4.03
CA LEU A 175 -18.75 5.94 3.06
C LEU A 175 -19.41 7.32 3.02
N SER A 176 -19.34 8.06 4.13
CA SER A 176 -19.85 9.42 4.26
C SER A 176 -18.70 10.35 4.59
N LEU A 177 -18.39 11.26 3.66
CA LEU A 177 -17.39 12.31 3.80
C LEU A 177 -18.07 13.69 3.72
N ASP A 178 -17.40 14.72 4.23
CA ASP A 178 -17.79 16.10 3.90
C ASP A 178 -17.77 16.30 2.38
N ARG A 179 -18.71 17.08 1.87
CA ARG A 179 -18.89 17.26 0.42
C ARG A 179 -17.70 17.95 -0.25
N HIS A 180 -17.07 18.89 0.44
CA HIS A 180 -16.06 19.80 -0.14
C HIS A 180 -14.73 19.77 0.61
N ASP A 181 -14.73 19.52 1.91
CA ASP A 181 -13.52 19.42 2.74
C ASP A 181 -13.28 17.98 3.18
N ASN A 182 -12.82 17.15 2.24
CA ASN A 182 -12.48 15.76 2.50
C ASN A 182 -11.08 15.41 1.97
N ILE A 183 -10.55 14.26 2.37
CA ILE A 183 -9.20 13.85 2.00
C ILE A 183 -9.00 13.74 0.48
N ILE A 184 -10.03 13.35 -0.28
CA ILE A 184 -9.94 13.24 -1.74
C ILE A 184 -9.71 14.62 -2.37
N GLN A 185 -10.52 15.62 -1.96
CA GLN A 185 -10.37 17.00 -2.45
C GLN A 185 -9.03 17.60 -2.04
N ARG A 186 -8.60 17.36 -0.79
CA ARG A 186 -7.31 17.86 -0.27
C ARG A 186 -6.13 17.26 -1.04
N ALA A 187 -6.12 15.95 -1.29
CA ALA A 187 -5.08 15.29 -2.09
C ALA A 187 -5.05 15.78 -3.55
N LEU A 188 -6.20 15.89 -4.22
CA LEU A 188 -6.28 16.41 -5.60
C LEU A 188 -5.84 17.87 -5.72
N SER A 189 -6.04 18.67 -4.67
CA SER A 189 -5.56 20.06 -4.65
C SER A 189 -4.02 20.16 -4.60
N LEU A 190 -3.33 19.09 -4.22
CA LEU A 190 -1.87 18.97 -4.12
C LEU A 190 -1.26 18.10 -5.23
N ARG A 191 -2.00 17.82 -6.32
CA ARG A 191 -1.57 16.96 -7.44
C ARG A 191 -0.24 17.35 -8.11
N ASP A 192 0.16 18.62 -8.02
CA ASP A 192 1.42 19.08 -8.61
C ASP A 192 2.63 18.60 -7.79
N GLU A 193 2.40 18.28 -6.50
CA GLU A 193 3.38 17.89 -5.49
C GLU A 193 3.34 16.37 -5.19
N LEU A 194 2.24 15.67 -5.51
CA LEU A 194 2.02 14.26 -5.22
C LEU A 194 1.79 13.41 -6.48
N TRP A 195 2.28 12.18 -6.47
CA TRP A 195 1.80 11.11 -7.34
C TRP A 195 0.58 10.46 -6.72
N LEU A 196 -0.49 10.27 -7.49
CA LEU A 196 -1.74 9.71 -6.99
C LEU A 196 -1.91 8.29 -7.53
N CYS A 197 -1.92 7.32 -6.63
CA CYS A 197 -2.14 5.92 -6.97
C CYS A 197 -3.64 5.62 -7.03
N PHE A 198 -4.07 4.81 -8.00
CA PHE A 198 -5.46 4.41 -8.16
C PHE A 198 -5.59 2.91 -8.45
N ILE A 199 -6.63 2.29 -7.89
CA ILE A 199 -7.07 0.95 -8.27
C ILE A 199 -8.10 1.09 -9.40
N ALA A 200 -7.74 0.63 -10.59
CA ALA A 200 -8.50 0.90 -11.82
C ALA A 200 -9.42 -0.27 -12.25
N ASP A 201 -10.15 -0.86 -11.31
CA ASP A 201 -11.03 -2.02 -11.55
C ASP A 201 -12.52 -1.66 -11.73
N GLY A 202 -12.91 -0.42 -11.44
CA GLY A 202 -14.30 0.04 -11.50
C GLY A 202 -15.17 -0.34 -10.30
N VAL A 203 -14.62 -1.12 -9.35
CA VAL A 203 -15.29 -1.58 -8.13
C VAL A 203 -14.85 -0.73 -6.94
N HIS A 204 -13.53 -0.57 -6.77
CA HIS A 204 -12.96 0.29 -5.72
C HIS A 204 -13.37 1.74 -5.93
N VAL A 205 -13.26 2.20 -7.18
CA VAL A 205 -13.76 3.50 -7.61
C VAL A 205 -14.55 3.29 -8.90
N PRO A 206 -15.85 3.66 -8.94
CA PRO A 206 -16.63 3.61 -10.17
C PRO A 206 -15.94 4.36 -11.31
N PHE A 207 -15.93 3.80 -12.53
CA PHE A 207 -15.14 4.35 -13.63
C PHE A 207 -15.40 5.82 -13.95
N PHE A 208 -16.63 6.32 -13.76
CA PHE A 208 -16.93 7.74 -13.96
C PHE A 208 -16.21 8.63 -12.93
N ALA A 209 -16.11 8.18 -11.68
CA ALA A 209 -15.42 8.91 -10.62
C ALA A 209 -13.90 8.80 -10.79
N LEU A 210 -13.41 7.60 -11.13
CA LEU A 210 -11.99 7.38 -11.41
C LEU A 210 -11.52 8.29 -12.56
N LYS A 211 -12.29 8.38 -13.65
CA LYS A 211 -12.01 9.29 -14.76
C LYS A 211 -11.91 10.75 -14.26
N ASN A 212 -12.85 11.20 -13.43
CA ASN A 212 -12.82 12.55 -12.89
C ASN A 212 -11.57 12.80 -12.03
N TYR A 213 -11.16 11.83 -11.21
CA TYR A 213 -9.97 11.94 -10.37
C TYR A 213 -8.70 12.01 -11.23
N MET A 214 -8.58 11.14 -12.24
CA MET A 214 -7.43 11.12 -13.14
C MET A 214 -7.34 12.38 -14.02
N ASP A 215 -8.47 12.88 -14.52
CA ASP A 215 -8.52 14.15 -15.26
C ASP A 215 -8.12 15.32 -14.37
N ALA A 216 -8.59 15.34 -13.12
CA ALA A 216 -8.22 16.38 -12.16
C ALA A 216 -6.75 16.30 -11.77
N ALA A 217 -6.21 15.08 -11.59
CA ALA A 217 -4.81 14.83 -11.23
C ALA A 217 -3.81 15.15 -12.34
N GLY A 218 -4.20 14.93 -13.60
CA GLY A 218 -3.28 14.82 -14.73
C GLY A 218 -2.74 13.39 -14.85
N LEU A 219 -2.80 12.81 -16.05
CA LEU A 219 -2.41 11.42 -16.28
C LEU A 219 -0.93 11.15 -15.97
N GLU A 220 -0.08 12.16 -16.16
CA GLU A 220 1.34 12.15 -15.84
C GLU A 220 1.66 12.13 -14.33
N ARG A 221 0.64 12.32 -13.48
CA ARG A 221 0.71 12.21 -12.02
C ARG A 221 -0.02 10.99 -11.47
N CYS A 222 -0.63 10.19 -12.34
CA CYS A 222 -1.36 8.99 -11.95
C CYS A 222 -0.46 7.76 -12.00
N ILE A 223 -0.58 6.89 -10.98
CA ILE A 223 0.00 5.54 -10.99
C ILE A 223 -1.13 4.54 -10.82
N ILE A 224 -1.19 3.53 -11.67
CA ILE A 224 -2.17 2.45 -11.52
C ILE A 224 -1.54 1.32 -10.72
N VAL A 225 -2.23 0.90 -9.67
CA VAL A 225 -1.86 -0.24 -8.83
C VAL A 225 -3.02 -1.24 -8.83
N THR A 226 -2.73 -2.51 -8.56
CA THR A 226 -3.80 -3.50 -8.44
C THR A 226 -4.38 -3.55 -7.03
N ASP A 227 -3.55 -3.32 -6.02
CA ASP A 227 -3.86 -3.69 -4.62
C ASP A 227 -4.33 -5.16 -4.52
N ALA A 228 -3.81 -6.01 -5.41
CA ALA A 228 -4.28 -7.37 -5.56
C ALA A 228 -4.09 -8.17 -4.28
N ILE A 229 -5.09 -8.98 -3.95
CA ILE A 229 -5.09 -9.94 -2.86
C ILE A 229 -5.04 -11.36 -3.43
N ALA A 230 -4.79 -12.36 -2.57
CA ALA A 230 -4.59 -13.75 -2.96
C ALA A 230 -5.56 -14.27 -4.05
N PRO A 231 -6.88 -13.97 -4.04
CA PRO A 231 -7.80 -14.43 -5.09
C PRO A 231 -7.56 -13.90 -6.52
N ALA A 232 -6.77 -12.84 -6.70
CA ALA A 232 -6.50 -12.30 -8.03
C ALA A 232 -5.91 -13.37 -8.96
N GLY A 233 -6.37 -13.42 -10.20
CA GLY A 233 -5.99 -14.45 -11.18
C GLY A 233 -6.76 -15.79 -11.08
N LEU A 234 -7.59 -16.01 -10.05
CA LEU A 234 -8.37 -17.26 -9.90
C LEU A 234 -9.75 -17.24 -10.57
N GLY A 235 -10.20 -16.07 -11.05
CA GLY A 235 -11.54 -15.87 -11.59
C GLY A 235 -12.62 -15.67 -10.50
N PRO A 236 -13.90 -15.55 -10.91
CA PRO A 236 -15.00 -15.32 -9.98
C PRO A 236 -15.19 -16.44 -8.96
N GLY A 237 -15.54 -16.10 -7.72
CA GLY A 237 -15.70 -17.09 -6.66
C GLY A 237 -15.81 -16.49 -5.26
N ARG A 238 -15.90 -17.37 -4.25
CA ARG A 238 -15.89 -17.00 -2.84
C ARG A 238 -14.54 -17.32 -2.22
N PHE A 239 -14.00 -16.35 -1.47
CA PHE A 239 -12.66 -16.41 -0.91
C PHE A 239 -12.66 -15.81 0.50
N SER A 240 -11.66 -16.15 1.30
CA SER A 240 -11.47 -15.55 2.64
C SER A 240 -10.20 -14.70 2.65
N LEU A 241 -10.30 -13.47 3.17
CA LEU A 241 -9.16 -12.59 3.45
C LEU A 241 -9.15 -12.29 4.96
N GLY A 242 -8.26 -12.96 5.70
CA GLY A 242 -8.29 -12.92 7.16
C GLY A 242 -9.61 -13.49 7.70
N GLN A 243 -10.41 -12.65 8.38
CA GLN A 243 -11.74 -13.02 8.90
C GLN A 243 -12.89 -12.59 7.96
N ILE A 244 -12.57 -12.00 6.81
CA ILE A 244 -13.56 -11.42 5.89
C ILE A 244 -13.81 -12.42 4.76
N GLU A 245 -15.08 -12.77 4.53
CA GLU A 245 -15.53 -13.50 3.35
C GLU A 245 -15.75 -12.51 2.19
N LEU A 246 -15.22 -12.84 1.02
CA LEU A 246 -15.25 -12.05 -0.20
C LEU A 246 -15.95 -12.83 -1.30
N GLU A 247 -16.80 -12.16 -2.06
CA GLU A 247 -17.39 -12.68 -3.29
C GLU A 247 -16.89 -11.82 -4.45
N ILE A 248 -16.14 -12.42 -5.37
CA ILE A 248 -15.48 -11.75 -6.50
C ILE A 248 -16.23 -12.11 -7.79
N GLY A 249 -16.54 -11.10 -8.60
CA GLY A 249 -17.16 -11.27 -9.92
C GLY A 249 -18.65 -11.61 -9.90
N ALA A 250 -19.36 -11.20 -8.84
CA ALA A 250 -20.83 -11.23 -8.76
C ALA A 250 -21.47 -10.10 -9.58
#